data_AF-A0A7W4EBI6-F1
#
_entry.id   AF-A0A7W4EBI6-F1
#
_cell.length_a   1.000
_cell.length_b   1.000
_cell.length_c   1.000
_cell.angle_alpha   90.00
_cell.angle_beta   90.00
_cell.angle_gamma   90.00
#
_symmetry.space_group_name_H-M   'P 1'
#
loop_
_entity.id
_entity.type
_entity.pdbx_description
1 polymer ?
#
loop_
_entity_poly.entity_id
_entity_poly.type
_entity_poly.pdbx_seq_one_letter_code
_entity_poly.pdbx_strand_id
1 'polypeptide(L)'
;MRKLFGLLLLSIFSLAWGFAYTPFSEQEHAQIDQRLNQPLSKKEKKEKSDFFSRLAQKSLAIRKAFLPNIKTKLYGPALRAEDIASIEDRVRTYQNFTTGRREEMLEELLKTQQISEEISRSLQIESFESFEGYAKTILPAPVFWLPIDQVDINLLLGGPGTTGLKLNSNNLIQESAVVLPPGTVVSLMKKVDNGIFTTYQIRTREFDAGRGAKYGYFLDSRFIQKVDQKPAEKIQLLPSLEQVKKNLLAASGTVYVWGGSWWQGIPEIEKFFPSATGLTTLETKRKLFQGVDCSGLLYQATNGYTPRNTRSLLNFGKPVPIAGKTIDQIVKILKPLDLIVWDGHIVIVLDEKRTIESRGRGQLPGGVEIVDTKKRLEEIFKTRKPVDDYYDSKLANHKKFVIRRWI
;
A
#
# COMPACT_ATOMS: atom_id res chain seq x y z
N MET A 1 33.17 22.40 24.04
CA MET A 1 32.89 21.10 23.36
C MET A 1 31.50 21.15 22.76
N ARG A 2 31.40 21.51 21.46
CA ARG A 2 30.15 21.54 20.69
C ARG A 2 30.00 20.18 20.02
N LYS A 3 28.94 19.42 20.34
CA LYS A 3 28.59 18.21 19.57
C LYS A 3 27.74 18.63 18.37
N LEU A 4 28.34 18.54 17.18
CA LEU A 4 27.66 18.52 15.90
C LEU A 4 26.74 17.29 15.86
N PHE A 5 25.43 17.49 15.70
CA PHE A 5 24.55 16.51 15.07
C PHE A 5 24.31 16.99 13.64
N GLY A 6 25.00 16.38 12.68
CA GLY A 6 24.72 16.56 11.27
C GLY A 6 23.43 15.82 10.92
N LEU A 7 22.38 16.57 10.59
CA LEU A 7 21.18 16.01 9.97
C LEU A 7 21.47 15.75 8.50
N LEU A 8 21.44 14.48 8.10
CA LEU A 8 21.44 14.06 6.70
C LEU A 8 20.06 14.42 6.12
N LEU A 9 20.00 15.42 5.23
CA LEU A 9 18.81 15.74 4.45
C LEU A 9 18.48 14.57 3.49
N LEU A 10 17.50 13.75 3.84
CA LEU A 10 16.77 12.92 2.87
C LEU A 10 15.49 13.68 2.49
N SER A 11 15.55 14.42 1.38
CA SER A 11 14.38 15.03 0.76
C SER A 11 13.51 13.93 0.13
N ILE A 12 12.51 13.45 0.87
CA ILE A 12 11.47 12.54 0.34
C ILE A 12 10.25 13.38 -0.03
N PHE A 13 10.17 13.80 -1.29
CA PHE A 13 8.96 14.42 -1.83
C PHE A 13 7.88 13.33 -2.04
N SER A 14 6.99 13.17 -1.06
CA SER A 14 5.78 12.34 -1.21
C SER A 14 4.57 13.23 -1.55
N LEU A 15 4.27 13.34 -2.85
CA LEU A 15 3.01 13.91 -3.33
C LEU A 15 1.90 12.85 -3.21
N ALA A 16 0.91 13.18 -2.38
CA ALA A 16 -0.14 12.29 -1.89
C ALA A 16 -1.24 11.98 -2.92
N TRP A 17 -1.40 10.71 -3.33
CA TRP A 17 -2.66 10.10 -3.81
C TRP A 17 -2.65 8.57 -3.51
N GLY A 18 -3.58 8.10 -2.68
CA GLY A 18 -3.99 6.69 -2.59
C GLY A 18 -3.09 5.77 -1.74
N PHE A 19 -3.67 5.25 -0.65
CA PHE A 19 -3.07 4.38 0.36
C PHE A 19 -2.47 3.08 -0.23
N ALA A 20 -1.19 2.85 0.10
CA ALA A 20 -0.59 1.56 0.49
C ALA A 20 0.95 1.70 0.55
N TYR A 21 1.44 2.55 1.45
CA TYR A 21 2.77 2.52 2.04
C TYR A 21 2.66 3.17 3.41
N THR A 22 3.31 2.64 4.43
CA THR A 22 3.43 3.35 5.71
C THR A 22 4.56 4.35 5.58
N PRO A 23 4.30 5.67 5.53
CA PRO A 23 5.36 6.68 5.34
C PRO A 23 6.22 6.86 6.60
N PHE A 24 6.11 5.96 7.57
CA PHE A 24 6.59 6.14 8.92
C PHE A 24 7.92 5.41 9.11
N SER A 25 8.87 6.11 9.68
CA SER A 25 10.08 5.55 10.27
C SER A 25 9.75 4.69 11.49
N GLU A 26 10.71 3.88 11.92
CA GLU A 26 10.62 3.10 13.16
C GLU A 26 10.23 3.95 14.38
N GLN A 27 10.81 5.15 14.49
CA GLN A 27 10.51 6.08 15.59
C GLN A 27 9.06 6.58 15.53
N GLU A 28 8.56 6.87 14.33
CA GLU A 28 7.17 7.30 14.14
C GLU A 28 6.20 6.14 14.41
N HIS A 29 6.55 4.91 14.01
CA HIS A 29 5.78 3.72 14.36
C HIS A 29 5.64 3.57 15.89
N ALA A 30 6.76 3.68 16.61
CA ALA A 30 6.79 3.60 18.06
C ALA A 30 6.01 4.74 18.74
N GLN A 31 6.12 5.96 18.21
CA GLN A 31 5.36 7.12 18.71
C GLN A 31 3.85 6.91 18.56
N ILE A 32 3.40 6.38 17.42
CA ILE A 32 1.99 6.06 17.19
C ILE A 32 1.54 4.96 18.16
N ASP A 33 2.29 3.86 18.28
CA ASP A 33 1.95 2.74 19.16
C ASP A 33 1.85 3.18 20.63
N GLN A 34 2.75 4.04 21.10
CA GLN A 34 2.70 4.61 22.45
C GLN A 34 1.40 5.38 22.70
N ARG A 35 0.87 6.09 21.70
CA ARG A 35 -0.39 6.84 21.81
C ARG A 35 -1.61 5.93 21.76
N LEU A 36 -1.56 4.85 20.98
CA LEU A 36 -2.67 3.91 20.83
C LEU A 36 -2.81 2.95 22.03
N ASN A 37 -1.71 2.56 22.66
CA ASN A 37 -1.71 1.62 23.79
C ASN A 37 -2.05 2.25 25.14
N GLN A 38 -2.60 3.46 25.16
CA GLN A 38 -3.10 4.08 26.39
C GLN A 38 -4.41 3.39 26.82
N PRO A 39 -4.59 3.07 28.12
CA PRO A 39 -5.79 2.42 28.61
C PRO A 39 -6.93 3.45 28.68
N LEU A 40 -7.66 3.60 27.57
CA LEU A 40 -8.72 4.58 27.40
C LEU A 40 -10.06 3.89 27.18
N SER A 41 -11.11 4.46 27.76
CA SER A 41 -12.50 4.09 27.44
C SER A 41 -12.84 4.44 25.99
N LYS A 42 -13.89 3.82 25.42
CA LYS A 42 -14.36 4.13 24.05
C LYS A 42 -14.65 5.62 23.86
N LYS A 43 -15.25 6.27 24.87
CA LYS A 43 -15.53 7.72 24.85
C LYS A 43 -14.24 8.54 24.77
N GLU A 44 -13.26 8.25 25.61
CA GLU A 44 -11.96 8.95 25.59
C GLU A 44 -11.20 8.70 24.27
N LYS A 45 -11.28 7.48 23.71
CA LYS A 45 -10.71 7.18 22.38
C LYS A 45 -11.36 8.04 21.31
N LYS A 46 -12.69 8.20 21.33
CA LYS A 46 -13.42 9.07 20.39
C LYS A 46 -12.99 10.53 20.52
N GLU A 47 -12.90 11.05 21.75
CA GLU A 47 -12.48 12.43 22.01
C GLU A 47 -11.05 12.69 21.54
N LYS A 48 -10.11 11.78 21.83
CA LYS A 48 -8.73 11.86 21.33
C LYS A 48 -8.65 11.72 19.82
N SER A 49 -9.45 10.82 19.22
CA SER A 49 -9.55 10.70 17.76
C SER A 49 -9.93 12.03 17.13
N ASP A 50 -10.91 12.73 17.69
CA ASP A 50 -11.37 14.03 17.20
C ASP A 50 -10.31 15.13 17.37
N PHE A 51 -9.58 15.12 18.48
CA PHE A 51 -8.43 16.01 18.68
C PHE A 51 -7.36 15.82 17.59
N PHE A 52 -6.88 14.59 17.39
CA PHE A 52 -5.87 14.31 16.38
C PHE A 52 -6.37 14.55 14.95
N SER A 53 -7.67 14.35 14.70
CA SER A 53 -8.28 14.68 13.41
C SER A 53 -8.20 16.18 13.13
N ARG A 54 -8.52 17.03 14.12
CA ARG A 54 -8.39 18.49 13.98
C ARG A 54 -6.92 18.89 13.83
N LEU A 55 -5.99 18.27 14.56
CA LEU A 55 -4.56 18.53 14.39
C LEU A 55 -4.08 18.22 12.97
N ALA A 56 -4.49 17.09 12.40
CA ALA A 56 -4.19 16.75 11.01
C ALA A 56 -4.80 17.76 10.02
N GLN A 57 -6.06 18.17 10.23
CA GLN A 57 -6.74 19.18 9.41
C GLN A 57 -6.05 20.55 9.47
N LYS A 58 -5.61 21.01 10.65
CA LYS A 58 -4.84 22.25 10.82
C LYS A 58 -3.54 22.21 10.04
N SER A 59 -2.77 21.14 10.19
CA SER A 59 -1.51 20.95 9.47
C SER A 59 -1.72 20.96 7.95
N LEU A 60 -2.76 20.29 7.45
CA LEU A 60 -3.12 20.33 6.03
C LEU A 60 -3.53 21.73 5.57
N ALA A 61 -4.34 22.45 6.34
CA ALA A 61 -4.81 23.79 6.00
C ALA A 61 -3.64 24.79 5.88
N ILE A 62 -2.72 24.78 6.85
CA ILE A 62 -1.51 25.62 6.80
C ILE A 62 -0.69 25.28 5.56
N ARG A 63 -0.49 23.99 5.26
CA ARG A 63 0.28 23.57 4.07
C ARG A 63 -0.37 24.03 2.77
N LYS A 64 -1.69 23.93 2.65
CA LYS A 64 -2.44 24.39 1.46
C LYS A 64 -2.31 25.88 1.21
N ALA A 65 -2.11 26.70 2.24
CA ALA A 65 -1.88 28.14 2.07
C ALA A 65 -0.59 28.45 1.28
N PHE A 66 0.40 27.55 1.31
CA PHE A 66 1.66 27.70 0.57
C PHE A 66 1.78 26.75 -0.63
N LEU A 67 1.02 25.66 -0.63
CA LEU A 67 1.02 24.63 -1.66
C LEU A 67 -0.42 24.39 -2.16
N PRO A 68 -1.01 25.33 -2.93
CA PRO A 68 -2.42 25.30 -3.31
C PRO A 68 -2.81 24.09 -4.17
N ASN A 69 -1.83 23.44 -4.81
CA ASN A 69 -2.03 22.25 -5.63
C ASN A 69 -2.30 20.97 -4.81
N ILE A 70 -2.21 21.01 -3.47
CA ILE A 70 -2.55 19.87 -2.62
C ILE A 70 -4.05 19.60 -2.70
N LYS A 71 -4.42 18.48 -3.33
CA LYS A 71 -5.81 18.02 -3.50
C LYS A 71 -6.33 17.17 -2.34
N THR A 72 -5.47 16.80 -1.38
CA THR A 72 -5.83 15.97 -0.23
C THR A 72 -7.00 16.58 0.56
N LYS A 73 -7.94 15.73 0.97
CA LYS A 73 -9.03 16.07 1.88
C LYS A 73 -8.99 15.12 3.06
N LEU A 74 -9.05 15.67 4.27
CA LEU A 74 -9.15 14.89 5.50
C LEU A 74 -10.59 14.90 5.99
N TYR A 75 -11.02 13.77 6.55
CA TYR A 75 -12.34 13.59 7.12
C TYR A 75 -12.26 13.66 8.63
N GLY A 76 -13.25 14.29 9.26
CA GLY A 76 -13.26 14.47 10.71
C GLY A 76 -14.27 15.49 11.20
N PRO A 77 -14.28 15.76 12.51
CA PRO A 77 -15.03 16.88 13.07
C PRO A 77 -14.58 18.19 12.41
N ALA A 78 -15.49 19.15 12.33
CA ALA A 78 -15.17 20.49 11.86
C ALA A 78 -14.11 21.16 12.75
N LEU A 79 -13.28 22.01 12.14
CA LEU A 79 -12.39 22.91 12.85
C LEU A 79 -13.21 23.92 13.67
N ARG A 80 -12.72 24.23 14.86
CA ARG A 80 -13.34 25.23 15.75
C ARG A 80 -12.80 26.63 15.45
N ALA A 81 -13.44 27.67 15.98
CA ALA A 81 -12.95 29.04 15.84
C ALA A 81 -11.51 29.22 16.33
N GLU A 82 -11.16 28.59 17.46
CA GLU A 82 -9.79 28.55 18.01
C GLU A 82 -8.78 27.88 17.06
N ASP A 83 -9.20 26.86 16.31
CA ASP A 83 -8.34 26.18 15.34
C ASP A 83 -8.08 27.06 14.12
N ILE A 84 -9.12 27.76 13.64
CA ILE A 84 -9.03 28.69 12.51
C ILE A 84 -8.08 29.84 12.86
N ALA A 85 -8.27 30.47 14.02
CA ALA A 85 -7.38 31.54 14.49
C ALA A 85 -5.91 31.06 14.61
N SER A 86 -5.70 29.83 15.12
CA SER A 86 -4.38 29.20 15.20
C SER A 86 -3.75 28.92 13.82
N ILE A 87 -4.56 28.56 12.81
CA ILE A 87 -4.09 28.37 11.43
C ILE A 87 -3.64 29.71 10.84
N GLU A 88 -4.47 30.75 10.96
CA GLU A 88 -4.20 32.09 10.43
C GLU A 88 -2.91 32.69 11.01
N ASP A 89 -2.72 32.59 12.32
CA ASP A 89 -1.50 33.02 13.00
C ASP A 89 -0.26 32.28 12.51
N ARG A 90 -0.36 30.95 12.35
CA ARG A 90 0.75 30.13 11.87
C ARG A 90 1.10 30.43 10.41
N VAL A 91 0.09 30.66 9.56
CA VAL A 91 0.29 31.09 8.17
C VAL A 91 1.00 32.44 8.13
N ARG A 92 0.55 33.42 8.93
CA ARG A 92 1.20 34.74 9.03
C ARG A 92 2.65 34.63 9.48
N THR A 93 2.93 33.77 10.45
CA THR A 93 4.30 33.48 10.91
C THR A 93 5.15 32.92 9.76
N TYR A 94 4.65 31.93 9.02
CA TYR A 94 5.41 31.24 7.98
C TYR A 94 5.62 32.09 6.71
N GLN A 95 4.75 33.09 6.48
CA GLN A 95 4.94 34.09 5.44
C GLN A 95 6.24 34.88 5.67
N ASN A 96 6.61 35.12 6.93
CA ASN A 96 7.83 35.87 7.30
C ASN A 96 9.10 35.01 7.31
N PHE A 97 9.00 33.69 7.08
CA PHE A 97 10.18 32.83 6.98
C PHE A 97 10.87 32.93 5.61
N THR A 98 12.19 32.71 5.62
CA THR A 98 12.96 32.43 4.40
C THR A 98 12.42 31.19 3.71
N THR A 99 12.62 31.05 2.39
CA THR A 99 12.14 29.91 1.61
C THR A 99 12.55 28.57 2.22
N GLY A 100 13.85 28.39 2.52
CA GLY A 100 14.35 27.13 3.09
C GLY A 100 13.74 26.80 4.46
N ARG A 101 13.60 27.81 5.34
CA ARG A 101 12.94 27.60 6.64
C ARG A 101 11.47 27.26 6.47
N ARG A 102 10.78 27.89 5.53
CA ARG A 102 9.38 27.59 5.23
C ARG A 102 9.21 26.16 4.74
N GLU A 103 10.06 25.71 3.82
CA GLU A 103 10.05 24.33 3.31
C GLU A 103 10.23 23.30 4.43
N GLU A 104 11.21 23.51 5.32
CA GLU A 104 11.43 22.67 6.50
C GLU A 104 10.17 22.57 7.38
N MET A 105 9.52 23.70 7.66
CA MET A 105 8.30 23.74 8.47
C MET A 105 7.10 23.09 7.77
N LEU A 106 7.00 23.18 6.44
CA LEU A 106 5.97 22.49 5.67
C LEU A 106 6.17 20.97 5.66
N GLU A 107 7.42 20.51 5.73
CA GLU A 107 7.76 19.09 5.90
C GLU A 107 7.40 18.58 7.29
N GLU A 108 7.73 19.33 8.35
CA GLU A 108 7.31 19.00 9.72
C GLU A 108 5.77 18.92 9.86
N LEU A 109 5.06 19.84 9.21
CA LEU A 109 3.59 19.80 9.17
C LEU A 109 3.06 18.59 8.40
N LEU A 110 3.75 18.14 7.34
CA LEU A 110 3.38 16.91 6.64
C LEU A 110 3.49 15.70 7.57
N LYS A 111 4.60 15.58 8.30
CA LYS A 111 4.80 14.50 9.28
C LYS A 111 3.76 14.54 10.39
N THR A 112 3.53 15.74 10.96
CA THR A 112 2.49 15.96 11.97
C THR A 112 1.11 15.57 11.45
N GLN A 113 0.78 15.95 10.21
CA GLN A 113 -0.47 15.58 9.56
C GLN A 113 -0.62 14.05 9.46
N GLN A 114 0.38 13.35 8.92
CA GLN A 114 0.34 11.91 8.69
C GLN A 114 0.22 11.12 10.01
N ILE A 115 1.04 11.46 11.01
CA ILE A 115 0.99 10.81 12.33
C ILE A 115 -0.37 11.06 13.01
N SER A 116 -0.86 12.30 12.97
CA SER A 116 -2.14 12.66 13.58
C SER A 116 -3.32 11.99 12.87
N GLU A 117 -3.26 11.85 11.55
CA GLU A 117 -4.27 11.14 10.77
C GLU A 117 -4.31 9.65 11.15
N GLU A 118 -3.16 9.01 11.25
CA GLU A 118 -3.04 7.58 11.63
C GLU A 118 -3.54 7.33 13.06
N ILE A 119 -3.13 8.16 14.02
CA ILE A 119 -3.61 8.06 15.41
C ILE A 119 -5.12 8.31 15.47
N SER A 120 -5.60 9.37 14.82
CA SER A 120 -7.03 9.70 14.78
C SER A 120 -7.84 8.54 14.23
N ARG A 121 -7.41 7.98 13.09
CA ARG A 121 -8.12 6.90 12.42
C ARG A 121 -8.14 5.61 13.24
N SER A 122 -7.02 5.24 13.85
CA SER A 122 -6.94 4.07 14.74
C SER A 122 -7.87 4.22 15.94
N LEU A 123 -7.78 5.33 16.68
CA LEU A 123 -8.63 5.59 17.84
C LEU A 123 -10.12 5.69 17.48
N GLN A 124 -10.43 6.21 16.29
CA GLN A 124 -11.81 6.24 15.81
C GLN A 124 -12.38 4.82 15.69
N ILE A 125 -11.63 3.92 15.05
CA ILE A 125 -12.05 2.54 14.85
C ILE A 125 -12.23 1.84 16.19
N GLU A 126 -11.27 2.01 17.09
CA GLU A 126 -11.31 1.41 18.42
C GLU A 126 -12.44 1.95 19.31
N SER A 127 -13.00 3.11 18.97
CA SER A 127 -14.15 3.68 19.65
C SER A 127 -15.50 3.10 19.19
N PHE A 128 -15.52 2.36 18.08
CA PHE A 128 -16.76 1.77 17.56
C PHE A 128 -17.22 0.57 18.37
N GLU A 129 -18.54 0.39 18.45
CA GLU A 129 -19.13 -0.79 19.10
C GLU A 129 -18.81 -2.10 18.36
N SER A 130 -18.62 -2.03 17.04
CA SER A 130 -18.26 -3.20 16.22
C SER A 130 -16.80 -3.63 16.35
N PHE A 131 -15.97 -2.89 17.09
CA PHE A 131 -14.55 -3.18 17.19
C PHE A 131 -14.29 -4.48 17.97
N GLU A 132 -13.56 -5.40 17.34
CA GLU A 132 -13.37 -6.79 17.79
C GLU A 132 -11.99 -7.05 18.40
N GLY A 133 -11.19 -5.99 18.58
CA GLY A 133 -9.83 -6.04 19.10
C GLY A 133 -8.78 -6.13 18.00
N TYR A 134 -7.66 -6.78 18.32
CA TYR A 134 -6.51 -6.92 17.43
C TYR A 134 -6.21 -8.38 17.17
N ALA A 135 -5.48 -8.64 16.08
CA ALA A 135 -4.95 -9.95 15.79
C ALA A 135 -3.62 -9.87 15.05
N LYS A 136 -2.94 -11.02 14.94
CA LYS A 136 -1.81 -11.23 14.03
C LYS A 136 -2.14 -12.31 13.02
N THR A 137 -1.67 -12.17 11.80
CA THR A 137 -1.71 -13.27 10.83
C THR A 137 -0.76 -14.39 11.29
N ILE A 138 -1.24 -15.64 11.26
CA ILE A 138 -0.44 -16.83 11.61
C ILE A 138 0.01 -17.60 10.36
N LEU A 139 -0.65 -17.34 9.23
CA LEU A 139 -0.36 -17.86 7.90
C LEU A 139 -0.30 -16.69 6.91
N PRO A 140 0.23 -16.87 5.68
CA PRO A 140 0.00 -15.91 4.62
C PRO A 140 -1.51 -15.75 4.43
N ALA A 141 -2.02 -14.53 4.59
CA ALA A 141 -3.45 -14.27 4.71
C ALA A 141 -3.96 -13.46 3.51
N PRO A 142 -4.74 -14.06 2.60
CA PRO A 142 -5.42 -13.33 1.55
C PRO A 142 -6.40 -12.32 2.14
N VAL A 143 -6.35 -11.11 1.62
CA VAL A 143 -7.25 -10.02 1.96
C VAL A 143 -8.07 -9.66 0.74
N PHE A 144 -9.38 -9.55 0.93
CA PHE A 144 -10.34 -9.29 -0.12
C PHE A 144 -10.96 -7.91 0.04
N TRP A 145 -11.04 -7.16 -1.06
CA TRP A 145 -11.75 -5.90 -1.16
C TRP A 145 -13.21 -6.15 -1.56
N LEU A 146 -14.13 -6.04 -0.59
CA LEU A 146 -15.52 -6.43 -0.75
C LEU A 146 -16.48 -5.32 -0.32
N PRO A 147 -17.71 -5.25 -0.88
CA PRO A 147 -18.75 -4.40 -0.34
C PRO A 147 -19.02 -4.78 1.12
N ILE A 148 -19.15 -3.79 2.00
CA ILE A 148 -19.27 -4.03 3.45
C ILE A 148 -20.52 -4.83 3.86
N ASP A 149 -21.54 -4.83 2.99
CA ASP A 149 -22.83 -5.50 3.20
C ASP A 149 -22.94 -6.82 2.39
N GLN A 150 -21.91 -7.20 1.63
CA GLN A 150 -21.90 -8.40 0.78
C GLN A 150 -20.59 -9.16 0.92
N VAL A 151 -20.32 -9.64 2.13
CA VAL A 151 -19.07 -10.34 2.47
C VAL A 151 -19.30 -11.84 2.42
N ASP A 152 -18.73 -12.49 1.40
CA ASP A 152 -18.74 -13.95 1.27
C ASP A 152 -17.44 -14.43 0.62
N ILE A 153 -16.42 -14.73 1.44
CA ILE A 153 -15.13 -15.26 0.96
C ILE A 153 -15.28 -16.69 0.44
N ASN A 154 -16.23 -17.47 0.97
CA ASN A 154 -16.48 -18.83 0.54
C ASN A 154 -16.93 -18.89 -0.92
N LEU A 155 -17.80 -17.96 -1.33
CA LEU A 155 -18.21 -17.78 -2.72
C LEU A 155 -17.03 -17.43 -3.64
N LEU A 156 -16.10 -16.58 -3.19
CA LEU A 156 -14.93 -16.21 -4.00
C LEU A 156 -14.03 -17.42 -4.27
N LEU A 157 -13.81 -18.22 -3.23
CA LEU A 157 -12.87 -19.34 -3.22
C LEU A 157 -13.49 -20.68 -3.60
N GLY A 158 -14.75 -20.69 -4.04
CA GLY A 158 -15.40 -21.90 -4.55
C GLY A 158 -15.50 -23.00 -3.49
N GLY A 159 -15.74 -22.61 -2.23
CA GLY A 159 -15.85 -23.54 -1.12
C GLY A 159 -17.20 -24.26 -1.05
N PRO A 160 -17.53 -24.92 0.09
CA PRO A 160 -18.75 -25.69 0.25
C PRO A 160 -20.03 -24.93 -0.14
N GLY A 161 -20.92 -25.60 -0.88
CA GLY A 161 -22.22 -25.04 -1.30
C GLY A 161 -22.15 -24.09 -2.50
N THR A 162 -20.99 -23.91 -3.12
CA THR A 162 -20.82 -23.06 -4.32
C THR A 162 -20.71 -23.90 -5.60
N THR A 163 -20.83 -23.27 -6.77
CA THR A 163 -20.66 -23.92 -8.08
C THR A 163 -19.23 -23.83 -8.64
N GLY A 164 -18.31 -23.19 -7.91
CA GLY A 164 -16.93 -22.95 -8.34
C GLY A 164 -16.41 -21.58 -7.88
N LEU A 165 -15.21 -21.23 -8.33
CA LEU A 165 -14.57 -19.94 -8.04
C LEU A 165 -15.37 -18.78 -8.65
N LYS A 166 -15.46 -17.65 -7.94
CA LYS A 166 -15.93 -16.40 -8.54
C LYS A 166 -14.79 -15.76 -9.32
N LEU A 167 -14.87 -15.84 -10.65
CA LEU A 167 -13.86 -15.32 -11.57
C LEU A 167 -14.42 -14.23 -12.47
N ASN A 168 -13.58 -13.25 -12.81
CA ASN A 168 -13.88 -12.29 -13.88
C ASN A 168 -13.56 -12.88 -15.27
N SER A 169 -13.77 -12.09 -16.33
CA SER A 169 -13.53 -12.50 -17.73
C SER A 169 -12.09 -12.93 -18.07
N ASN A 170 -11.12 -12.61 -17.19
CA ASN A 170 -9.71 -13.01 -17.30
C ASN A 170 -9.38 -14.24 -16.44
N ASN A 171 -10.38 -14.93 -15.89
CA ASN A 171 -10.23 -16.04 -14.96
C ASN A 171 -9.48 -15.64 -13.66
N LEU A 172 -9.69 -14.41 -13.16
CA LEU A 172 -9.05 -13.89 -11.95
C LEU A 172 -10.09 -13.62 -10.85
N ILE A 173 -9.68 -13.84 -9.60
CA ILE A 173 -10.42 -13.39 -8.41
C ILE A 173 -10.13 -11.90 -8.21
N GLN A 174 -10.96 -11.03 -8.80
CA GLN A 174 -10.71 -9.58 -8.87
C GLN A 174 -10.80 -8.90 -7.50
N GLU A 175 -11.52 -9.51 -6.57
CA GLU A 175 -11.71 -9.05 -5.20
C GLU A 175 -10.45 -9.20 -4.35
N SER A 176 -9.47 -10.00 -4.77
CA SER A 176 -8.19 -10.11 -4.08
C SER A 176 -7.44 -8.78 -4.09
N ALA A 177 -7.00 -8.32 -2.92
CA ALA A 177 -6.25 -7.08 -2.75
C ALA A 177 -4.76 -7.34 -2.47
N VAL A 178 -4.45 -8.21 -1.51
CA VAL A 178 -3.08 -8.50 -1.06
C VAL A 178 -3.06 -9.83 -0.30
N VAL A 179 -1.92 -10.53 -0.30
CA VAL A 179 -1.63 -11.57 0.68
C VAL A 179 -0.73 -10.99 1.76
N LEU A 180 -1.25 -10.81 2.97
CA LEU A 180 -0.46 -10.31 4.10
C LEU A 180 0.51 -11.40 4.58
N PRO A 181 1.80 -11.08 4.78
CA PRO A 181 2.75 -12.02 5.36
C PRO A 181 2.35 -12.46 6.78
N PRO A 182 2.80 -13.64 7.26
CA PRO A 182 2.68 -14.02 8.66
C PRO A 182 3.28 -12.95 9.61
N GLY A 183 2.65 -12.81 10.78
CA GLY A 183 3.00 -11.85 11.82
C GLY A 183 2.51 -10.42 11.57
N THR A 184 1.73 -10.18 10.51
CA THR A 184 1.15 -8.86 10.22
C THR A 184 0.07 -8.54 11.26
N VAL A 185 0.18 -7.37 11.89
CA VAL A 185 -0.78 -6.87 12.86
C VAL A 185 -2.00 -6.30 12.12
N VAL A 186 -3.20 -6.69 12.57
CA VAL A 186 -4.46 -6.20 12.03
C VAL A 186 -5.36 -5.69 13.16
N SER A 187 -6.06 -4.59 12.89
CA SER A 187 -7.20 -4.15 13.71
C SER A 187 -8.46 -4.80 13.17
N LEU A 188 -9.24 -5.46 14.03
CA LEU A 188 -10.48 -6.13 13.66
C LEU A 188 -11.64 -5.15 13.84
N MET A 189 -12.09 -4.55 12.73
CA MET A 189 -13.05 -3.44 12.75
C MET A 189 -14.50 -3.88 12.96
N LYS A 190 -14.86 -5.06 12.41
CA LYS A 190 -16.20 -5.62 12.43
C LYS A 190 -16.13 -7.12 12.17
N LYS A 191 -16.85 -7.91 12.96
CA LYS A 191 -17.09 -9.33 12.69
C LYS A 191 -18.24 -9.49 11.70
N VAL A 192 -18.06 -10.38 10.71
CA VAL A 192 -19.13 -10.90 9.86
C VAL A 192 -19.15 -12.41 10.05
N ASP A 193 -20.26 -12.92 10.56
CA ASP A 193 -20.44 -14.33 10.90
C ASP A 193 -21.74 -14.83 10.29
N ASN A 194 -21.66 -15.90 9.51
CA ASN A 194 -22.82 -16.56 8.91
C ASN A 194 -23.10 -17.95 9.52
N GLY A 195 -22.49 -18.26 10.67
CA GLY A 195 -22.61 -19.54 11.38
C GLY A 195 -21.66 -20.63 10.88
N ILE A 196 -21.11 -20.49 9.67
CA ILE A 196 -20.13 -21.44 9.09
C ILE A 196 -18.75 -20.80 9.01
N PHE A 197 -18.70 -19.56 8.53
CA PHE A 197 -17.48 -18.78 8.35
C PHE A 197 -17.55 -17.51 9.18
N THR A 198 -16.46 -17.28 9.93
CA THR A 198 -16.21 -15.98 10.55
C THR A 198 -15.16 -15.24 9.74
N THR A 199 -15.55 -14.07 9.24
CA THR A 199 -14.70 -13.12 8.52
C THR A 199 -14.61 -11.83 9.32
N TYR A 200 -13.46 -11.15 9.26
CA TYR A 200 -13.31 -9.82 9.87
C TYR A 200 -13.07 -8.78 8.80
N GLN A 201 -13.76 -7.65 8.92
CA GLN A 201 -13.27 -6.42 8.32
C GLN A 201 -12.01 -6.01 9.07
N ILE A 202 -10.92 -5.80 8.34
CA ILE A 202 -9.63 -5.47 8.91
C ILE A 202 -9.13 -4.10 8.45
N ARG A 203 -8.19 -3.59 9.23
CA ARG A 203 -7.32 -2.49 8.84
C ARG A 203 -5.88 -2.81 9.24
N THR A 204 -4.95 -2.46 8.36
CA THR A 204 -3.54 -2.23 8.72
C THR A 204 -3.21 -0.76 8.50
N ARG A 205 -2.01 -0.31 8.90
CA ARG A 205 -1.55 1.05 8.55
C ARG A 205 -1.41 1.26 7.04
N GLU A 206 -1.18 0.19 6.29
CA GLU A 206 -1.05 0.23 4.84
C GLU A 206 -2.41 0.12 4.13
N PHE A 207 -3.31 -0.73 4.64
CA PHE A 207 -4.59 -1.04 4.03
C PHE A 207 -5.73 -0.51 4.90
N ASP A 208 -6.30 0.63 4.49
CA ASP A 208 -7.50 1.23 5.07
C ASP A 208 -8.45 1.65 3.95
N ALA A 209 -9.71 1.22 4.05
CA ALA A 209 -10.77 1.60 3.13
C ALA A 209 -11.10 3.10 3.18
N GLY A 210 -10.77 3.77 4.28
CA GLY A 210 -11.16 5.13 4.59
C GLY A 210 -12.49 5.22 5.36
N ARG A 211 -12.81 6.44 5.80
CA ARG A 211 -14.05 6.70 6.57
C ARG A 211 -15.28 6.67 5.65
N GLY A 212 -16.32 5.94 6.05
CA GLY A 212 -17.59 5.87 5.31
C GLY A 212 -17.51 5.13 3.97
N ALA A 213 -16.45 4.34 3.75
CA ALA A 213 -16.30 3.56 2.53
C ALA A 213 -17.40 2.47 2.43
N LYS A 214 -17.94 2.30 1.22
CA LYS A 214 -18.92 1.24 0.90
C LYS A 214 -18.27 -0.15 0.75
N TYR A 215 -16.94 -0.18 0.72
CA TYR A 215 -16.14 -1.37 0.60
C TYR A 215 -15.14 -1.41 1.75
N GLY A 216 -14.66 -2.62 2.08
CA GLY A 216 -13.70 -2.86 3.14
C GLY A 216 -12.71 -3.96 2.76
N TYR A 217 -11.64 -4.07 3.55
CA TYR A 217 -10.68 -5.17 3.46
C TYR A 217 -11.10 -6.27 4.42
N PHE A 218 -11.20 -7.50 3.95
CA PHE A 218 -11.71 -8.64 4.70
C PHE A 218 -10.77 -9.83 4.64
N LEU A 219 -10.66 -10.57 5.74
CA LEU A 219 -9.97 -11.86 5.79
C LEU A 219 -10.73 -12.87 6.67
N ASP A 220 -10.50 -14.15 6.41
CA ASP A 220 -11.10 -15.24 7.19
C ASP A 220 -10.36 -15.42 8.52
N SER A 221 -11.14 -15.65 9.59
CA SER A 221 -10.63 -15.78 10.96
C SER A 221 -9.59 -16.88 11.17
N ARG A 222 -9.57 -17.93 10.33
CA ARG A 222 -8.63 -19.05 10.44
C ARG A 222 -7.19 -18.69 10.06
N PHE A 223 -6.98 -17.52 9.45
CA PHE A 223 -5.66 -17.00 9.11
C PHE A 223 -5.03 -16.16 10.22
N ILE A 224 -5.75 -15.89 11.31
CA ILE A 224 -5.33 -14.96 12.35
C ILE A 224 -5.44 -15.57 13.76
N GLN A 225 -4.69 -14.99 14.67
CA GLN A 225 -4.80 -15.23 16.11
C GLN A 225 -5.11 -13.90 16.80
N LYS A 226 -6.25 -13.84 17.52
CA LYS A 226 -6.61 -12.68 18.34
C LYS A 226 -5.59 -12.47 19.45
N VAL A 227 -5.37 -11.22 19.83
CA VAL A 227 -4.46 -10.79 20.89
C VAL A 227 -5.14 -9.72 21.74
N ASP A 228 -4.84 -9.71 23.04
CA ASP A 228 -5.52 -8.83 24.01
C ASP A 228 -5.13 -7.36 23.86
N GLN A 229 -3.89 -7.09 23.43
CA GLN A 229 -3.34 -5.75 23.26
C GLN A 229 -2.79 -5.57 21.85
N LYS A 230 -2.81 -4.33 21.36
CA LYS A 230 -2.24 -4.01 20.04
C LYS A 230 -0.74 -4.30 20.06
N PRO A 231 -0.26 -5.28 19.28
CA PRO A 231 1.16 -5.50 19.15
C PRO A 231 1.83 -4.32 18.45
N ALA A 232 3.10 -4.09 18.73
CA ALA A 232 3.91 -3.19 17.93
C ALA A 232 3.85 -3.61 16.45
N GLU A 233 3.79 -2.62 15.56
CA GLU A 233 3.82 -2.91 14.13
C GLU A 233 5.13 -3.62 13.74
N LYS A 234 5.04 -4.51 12.75
CA LYS A 234 6.22 -5.15 12.19
C LYS A 234 7.00 -4.12 11.39
N ILE A 235 8.22 -3.80 11.84
CA ILE A 235 9.13 -2.93 11.08
C ILE A 235 9.59 -3.69 9.83
N GLN A 236 9.36 -3.09 8.68
CA GLN A 236 9.83 -3.61 7.40
C GLN A 236 11.24 -3.07 7.15
N LEU A 237 12.24 -3.95 7.26
CA LEU A 237 13.61 -3.61 6.91
C LEU A 237 13.81 -3.84 5.42
N LEU A 238 14.32 -2.82 4.73
CA LEU A 238 14.72 -2.93 3.34
C LEU A 238 15.82 -4.00 3.20
N PRO A 239 15.59 -5.10 2.45
CA PRO A 239 16.64 -6.08 2.22
C PRO A 239 17.78 -5.49 1.38
N SER A 240 18.96 -6.11 1.44
CA SER A 240 20.06 -5.74 0.54
C SER A 240 19.65 -5.94 -0.92
N LEU A 241 20.29 -5.18 -1.82
CA LEU A 241 20.03 -5.26 -3.25
C LEU A 241 20.15 -6.69 -3.80
N GLU A 242 21.18 -7.43 -3.35
CA GLU A 242 21.37 -8.84 -3.73
C GLU A 242 20.27 -9.76 -3.17
N GLN A 243 19.80 -9.50 -1.95
CA GLN A 243 18.67 -10.25 -1.39
C GLN A 243 17.37 -9.98 -2.14
N VAL A 244 17.10 -8.72 -2.53
CA VAL A 244 15.94 -8.38 -3.36
C VAL A 244 16.01 -9.09 -4.70
N LYS A 245 17.16 -9.05 -5.40
CA LYS A 245 17.36 -9.80 -6.66
C LYS A 245 17.13 -11.30 -6.49
N LYS A 246 17.69 -11.90 -5.45
CA LYS A 246 17.49 -13.33 -5.13
C LYS A 246 16.01 -13.64 -4.95
N ASN A 247 15.27 -12.80 -4.22
CA ASN A 247 13.84 -12.98 -3.99
C ASN A 247 13.02 -12.83 -5.28
N LEU A 248 13.36 -11.86 -6.14
CA LEU A 248 12.72 -11.68 -7.46
C LEU A 248 12.91 -12.93 -8.33
N LEU A 249 14.14 -13.44 -8.40
CA LEU A 249 14.47 -14.63 -9.19
C LEU A 249 13.78 -15.90 -8.65
N ALA A 250 13.59 -16.01 -7.34
CA ALA A 250 12.89 -17.14 -6.73
C ALA A 250 11.41 -17.24 -7.17
N ALA A 251 10.78 -16.12 -7.55
CA ALA A 251 9.42 -16.10 -8.06
C ALA A 251 9.32 -16.34 -9.59
N SER A 252 10.45 -16.47 -10.29
CA SER A 252 10.49 -16.62 -11.76
C SER A 252 9.68 -17.84 -12.22
N GLY A 253 8.86 -17.66 -13.26
CA GLY A 253 8.01 -18.73 -13.80
C GLY A 253 6.73 -19.02 -13.00
N THR A 254 6.48 -18.33 -11.89
CA THR A 254 5.19 -18.43 -11.20
C THR A 254 4.09 -17.70 -11.96
N VAL A 255 2.83 -18.13 -11.79
CA VAL A 255 1.70 -17.61 -12.57
C VAL A 255 1.26 -16.23 -12.08
N TYR A 256 0.54 -15.50 -12.94
CA TYR A 256 -0.07 -14.25 -12.54
C TYR A 256 -1.29 -14.51 -11.64
N VAL A 257 -1.28 -13.89 -10.46
CA VAL A 257 -2.40 -13.91 -9.51
C VAL A 257 -2.75 -12.48 -9.14
N TRP A 258 -3.96 -12.04 -9.48
CA TRP A 258 -4.45 -10.70 -9.10
C TRP A 258 -4.48 -10.52 -7.58
N GLY A 259 -3.93 -9.42 -7.07
CA GLY A 259 -3.76 -9.20 -5.64
C GLY A 259 -2.71 -10.13 -4.99
N GLY A 260 -2.08 -11.04 -5.74
CA GLY A 260 -1.09 -11.97 -5.23
C GLY A 260 0.21 -11.27 -4.82
N SER A 261 0.69 -11.57 -3.63
CA SER A 261 1.98 -11.13 -3.08
C SER A 261 2.67 -12.25 -2.30
N TRP A 262 2.43 -13.50 -2.71
CA TRP A 262 2.97 -14.70 -2.08
C TRP A 262 3.18 -15.85 -3.09
N TRP A 263 4.31 -15.86 -3.79
CA TRP A 263 4.55 -16.78 -4.90
C TRP A 263 4.50 -18.28 -4.54
N GLN A 264 4.77 -18.63 -3.27
CA GLN A 264 4.81 -20.02 -2.80
C GLN A 264 3.42 -20.68 -2.73
N GLY A 265 2.34 -19.88 -2.65
CA GLY A 265 0.98 -20.36 -2.44
C GLY A 265 0.64 -20.66 -0.99
N ILE A 266 -0.64 -20.97 -0.77
CA ILE A 266 -1.30 -21.08 0.53
C ILE A 266 -2.15 -22.35 0.51
N PRO A 267 -1.55 -23.53 0.70
CA PRO A 267 -2.25 -24.82 0.59
C PRO A 267 -3.41 -24.96 1.59
N GLU A 268 -3.36 -24.25 2.72
CA GLU A 268 -4.42 -24.24 3.73
C GLU A 268 -5.76 -23.72 3.19
N ILE A 269 -5.76 -22.95 2.10
CA ILE A 269 -7.00 -22.51 1.45
C ILE A 269 -7.86 -23.71 1.04
N GLU A 270 -7.28 -24.79 0.54
CA GLU A 270 -8.06 -25.97 0.16
C GLU A 270 -8.66 -26.67 1.38
N LYS A 271 -7.95 -26.65 2.51
CA LYS A 271 -8.49 -27.17 3.78
C LYS A 271 -9.64 -26.31 4.30
N PHE A 272 -9.53 -24.99 4.15
CA PHE A 272 -10.49 -24.04 4.69
C PHE A 272 -11.71 -23.81 3.79
N PHE A 273 -11.51 -23.93 2.47
CA PHE A 273 -12.51 -23.73 1.43
C PHE A 273 -12.34 -24.83 0.39
N PRO A 274 -12.67 -26.10 0.70
CA PRO A 274 -12.48 -27.21 -0.23
C PRO A 274 -13.29 -26.99 -1.51
N SER A 275 -12.65 -27.23 -2.66
CA SER A 275 -13.26 -27.05 -3.98
C SER A 275 -14.46 -27.98 -4.14
N ALA A 276 -15.63 -27.42 -4.43
CA ALA A 276 -16.81 -28.23 -4.73
C ALA A 276 -16.68 -28.97 -6.09
N THR A 277 -15.86 -28.46 -7.00
CA THR A 277 -15.64 -28.99 -8.35
C THR A 277 -14.15 -29.14 -8.64
N GLY A 278 -13.81 -29.98 -9.62
CA GLY A 278 -12.43 -30.13 -10.08
C GLY A 278 -11.93 -28.83 -10.74
N LEU A 279 -10.81 -28.31 -10.26
CA LEU A 279 -10.17 -27.12 -10.81
C LEU A 279 -9.05 -27.49 -11.79
N THR A 280 -8.88 -26.69 -12.83
CA THR A 280 -7.69 -26.78 -13.69
C THR A 280 -6.43 -26.41 -12.92
N THR A 281 -5.25 -26.80 -13.42
CA THR A 281 -3.97 -26.44 -12.79
C THR A 281 -3.81 -24.93 -12.60
N LEU A 282 -4.27 -24.10 -13.53
CA LEU A 282 -4.18 -22.65 -13.42
C LEU A 282 -5.15 -22.11 -12.34
N GLU A 283 -6.39 -22.61 -12.32
CA GLU A 283 -7.37 -22.23 -11.31
C GLU A 283 -6.93 -22.63 -9.91
N THR A 284 -6.38 -23.83 -9.74
CA THR A 284 -5.79 -24.29 -8.48
C THR A 284 -4.69 -23.33 -8.02
N LYS A 285 -3.74 -22.98 -8.89
CA LYS A 285 -2.69 -22.01 -8.55
C LYS A 285 -3.26 -20.65 -8.14
N ARG A 286 -4.28 -20.16 -8.86
CA ARG A 286 -4.92 -18.87 -8.56
C ARG A 286 -5.71 -18.90 -7.25
N LYS A 287 -6.47 -19.97 -6.99
CA LYS A 287 -7.20 -20.19 -5.73
C LYS A 287 -6.25 -20.22 -4.53
N LEU A 288 -5.15 -20.95 -4.65
CA LEU A 288 -4.13 -21.07 -3.61
C LEU A 288 -3.23 -19.83 -3.49
N PHE A 289 -3.49 -18.77 -4.27
CA PHE A 289 -2.64 -17.59 -4.39
C PHE A 289 -1.16 -17.94 -4.66
N GLN A 290 -0.89 -19.01 -5.41
CA GLN A 290 0.45 -19.46 -5.79
C GLN A 290 0.98 -18.65 -6.97
N GLY A 291 1.33 -17.40 -6.70
CA GLY A 291 1.82 -16.46 -7.68
C GLY A 291 1.70 -15.03 -7.21
N VAL A 292 2.09 -14.10 -8.07
CA VAL A 292 2.13 -12.68 -7.74
C VAL A 292 1.59 -11.84 -8.90
N ASP A 293 1.01 -10.67 -8.59
CA ASP A 293 0.81 -9.64 -9.59
C ASP A 293 2.05 -8.75 -9.75
N CYS A 294 1.97 -7.76 -10.64
CA CYS A 294 3.09 -6.91 -11.00
C CYS A 294 3.75 -6.23 -9.80
N SER A 295 2.98 -5.55 -8.94
CA SER A 295 3.52 -4.88 -7.76
C SER A 295 3.67 -5.80 -6.56
N GLY A 296 2.91 -6.88 -6.49
CA GLY A 296 3.03 -7.95 -5.50
C GLY A 296 4.37 -8.68 -5.58
N LEU A 297 4.94 -8.82 -6.80
CA LEU A 297 6.29 -9.33 -7.00
C LEU A 297 7.34 -8.50 -6.24
N LEU A 298 7.28 -7.18 -6.39
CA LEU A 298 8.20 -6.25 -5.71
C LEU A 298 7.94 -6.18 -4.21
N TYR A 299 6.67 -6.10 -3.84
CA TYR A 299 6.22 -6.09 -2.46
C TYR A 299 6.75 -7.30 -1.69
N GLN A 300 6.57 -8.49 -2.25
CA GLN A 300 7.08 -9.71 -1.62
C GLN A 300 8.61 -9.77 -1.62
N ALA A 301 9.26 -9.40 -2.74
CA ALA A 301 10.72 -9.44 -2.83
C ALA A 301 11.43 -8.55 -1.80
N THR A 302 10.70 -7.56 -1.28
CA THR A 302 11.21 -6.58 -0.32
C THR A 302 10.61 -6.72 1.07
N ASN A 303 9.98 -7.85 1.36
CA ASN A 303 9.35 -8.14 2.65
C ASN A 303 8.31 -7.09 3.07
N GLY A 304 7.61 -6.52 2.08
CA GLY A 304 6.59 -5.49 2.27
C GLY A 304 7.12 -4.06 2.29
N TYR A 305 8.43 -3.83 2.16
CA TYR A 305 9.02 -2.48 2.27
C TYR A 305 8.55 -1.51 1.18
N THR A 306 8.21 -1.97 -0.02
CA THR A 306 7.70 -1.08 -1.07
C THR A 306 6.20 -0.90 -0.99
N PRO A 307 5.65 0.20 -1.53
CA PRO A 307 4.21 0.33 -1.69
C PRO A 307 3.58 -0.86 -2.44
N ARG A 308 2.44 -1.38 -1.96
CA ARG A 308 1.75 -2.52 -2.59
C ARG A 308 1.14 -2.21 -3.96
N ASN A 309 0.72 -0.96 -4.20
CA ASN A 309 -0.03 -0.56 -5.40
C ASN A 309 0.83 0.24 -6.39
N THR A 310 0.66 -0.04 -7.68
CA THR A 310 1.41 0.62 -8.78
C THR A 310 1.25 2.15 -8.77
N ARG A 311 0.07 2.65 -8.40
CA ARG A 311 -0.19 4.09 -8.30
C ARG A 311 0.70 4.78 -7.26
N SER A 312 0.94 4.13 -6.12
CA SER A 312 1.83 4.64 -5.07
C SER A 312 3.30 4.56 -5.51
N LEU A 313 3.66 3.57 -6.35
CA LEU A 313 5.00 3.44 -6.92
C LEU A 313 5.35 4.54 -7.94
N LEU A 314 4.37 5.27 -8.48
CA LEU A 314 4.61 6.39 -9.41
C LEU A 314 5.43 7.52 -8.79
N ASN A 315 5.46 7.65 -7.48
CA ASN A 315 6.24 8.66 -6.75
C ASN A 315 7.19 8.03 -5.71
N PHE A 316 7.40 6.72 -5.77
CA PHE A 316 8.32 6.04 -4.86
C PHE A 316 9.77 6.23 -5.32
N GLY A 317 10.71 6.38 -4.40
CA GLY A 317 12.13 6.55 -4.73
C GLY A 317 12.46 7.89 -5.40
N LYS A 318 13.63 7.96 -6.06
CA LYS A 318 14.11 9.19 -6.72
C LYS A 318 13.67 9.21 -8.18
N PRO A 319 13.19 10.35 -8.72
CA PRO A 319 12.88 10.45 -10.15
C PRO A 319 14.15 10.27 -11.00
N VAL A 320 14.04 9.52 -12.10
CA VAL A 320 15.09 9.44 -13.13
C VAL A 320 14.65 10.25 -14.34
N PRO A 321 15.39 11.30 -14.73
CA PRO A 321 15.04 12.11 -15.90
C PRO A 321 15.12 11.29 -17.19
N ILE A 322 13.99 11.08 -17.85
CA ILE A 322 13.84 10.29 -19.08
C ILE A 322 13.01 10.98 -20.16
N ALA A 323 12.38 12.12 -19.88
CA ALA A 323 11.63 12.87 -20.87
C ALA A 323 12.49 13.19 -22.10
N GLY A 324 11.94 12.92 -23.29
CA GLY A 324 12.63 13.13 -24.56
C GLY A 324 13.77 12.15 -24.86
N LYS A 325 14.10 11.20 -23.98
CA LYS A 325 15.16 10.21 -24.24
C LYS A 325 14.69 9.08 -25.16
N THR A 326 15.62 8.59 -25.99
CA THR A 326 15.44 7.36 -26.78
C THR A 326 15.60 6.11 -25.91
N ILE A 327 15.20 4.95 -26.44
CA ILE A 327 15.38 3.66 -25.77
C ILE A 327 16.84 3.43 -25.40
N ASP A 328 17.78 3.62 -26.34
CA ASP A 328 19.21 3.40 -26.09
C ASP A 328 19.79 4.36 -25.03
N GLN A 329 19.26 5.59 -24.96
CA GLN A 329 19.64 6.54 -23.90
C GLN A 329 19.09 6.12 -22.54
N ILE A 330 17.87 5.58 -22.48
CA ILE A 330 17.27 5.08 -21.24
C ILE A 330 18.04 3.84 -20.74
N VAL A 331 18.34 2.88 -21.62
CA VAL A 331 19.09 1.66 -21.25
C VAL A 331 20.42 2.00 -20.56
N LYS A 332 21.15 3.02 -21.04
CA LYS A 332 22.45 3.43 -20.48
C LYS A 332 22.39 4.05 -19.09
N ILE A 333 21.23 4.55 -18.67
CA ILE A 333 21.08 5.22 -17.35
C ILE A 333 20.36 4.35 -16.32
N LEU A 334 19.74 3.26 -16.76
CA LEU A 334 19.08 2.30 -15.89
C LEU A 334 20.09 1.63 -14.97
N LYS A 335 19.68 1.43 -13.72
CA LYS A 335 20.42 0.70 -12.70
C LYS A 335 19.58 -0.47 -12.17
N PRO A 336 20.21 -1.52 -11.62
CA PRO A 336 19.48 -2.57 -10.92
C PRO A 336 18.50 -1.99 -9.90
N LEU A 337 17.29 -2.55 -9.88
CA LEU A 337 16.12 -2.14 -9.10
C LEU A 337 15.49 -0.78 -9.47
N ASP A 338 15.95 -0.10 -10.52
CA ASP A 338 15.16 0.98 -11.10
C ASP A 338 13.79 0.41 -11.53
N LEU A 339 12.72 1.17 -11.25
CA LEU A 339 11.34 0.79 -11.51
C LEU A 339 10.84 1.57 -12.72
N ILE A 340 10.42 0.87 -13.77
CA ILE A 340 9.71 1.46 -14.91
C ILE A 340 8.21 1.32 -14.60
N VAL A 341 7.53 2.44 -14.31
CA VAL A 341 6.21 2.43 -13.68
C VAL A 341 5.20 3.24 -14.49
N TRP A 342 3.98 2.71 -14.60
CA TRP A 342 2.80 3.47 -15.02
C TRP A 342 1.57 3.02 -14.22
N ASP A 343 0.49 3.81 -14.26
CA ASP A 343 -0.76 3.46 -13.59
C ASP A 343 -1.30 2.13 -14.14
N GLY A 344 -1.23 1.08 -13.31
CA GLY A 344 -1.66 -0.28 -13.65
C GLY A 344 -0.55 -1.32 -13.87
N HIS A 345 0.75 -0.97 -13.91
CA HIS A 345 1.81 -1.98 -14.03
C HIS A 345 3.21 -1.46 -13.65
N ILE A 346 4.11 -2.39 -13.30
CA ILE A 346 5.54 -2.10 -13.06
C ILE A 346 6.44 -3.10 -13.78
N VAL A 347 7.62 -2.63 -14.16
CA VAL A 347 8.75 -3.46 -14.62
C VAL A 347 9.97 -3.13 -13.76
N ILE A 348 10.66 -4.16 -13.27
CA ILE A 348 11.79 -4.02 -12.34
C ILE A 348 13.07 -4.36 -13.11
N VAL A 349 14.05 -3.47 -13.11
CA VAL A 349 15.37 -3.74 -13.70
C VAL A 349 16.11 -4.73 -12.80
N LEU A 350 16.47 -5.91 -13.32
CA LEU A 350 17.28 -6.90 -12.58
C LEU A 350 18.77 -6.55 -12.63
N ASP A 351 19.25 -6.22 -13.82
CA ASP A 351 20.64 -5.92 -14.13
C ASP A 351 20.73 -5.07 -15.41
N GLU A 352 21.94 -4.88 -15.95
CA GLU A 352 22.20 -4.05 -17.13
C GLU A 352 21.46 -4.51 -18.40
N LYS A 353 21.05 -5.77 -18.48
CA LYS A 353 20.45 -6.36 -19.69
C LYS A 353 19.04 -6.85 -19.45
N ARG A 354 18.66 -7.19 -18.23
CA ARG A 354 17.40 -7.90 -17.95
C ARG A 354 16.48 -7.11 -17.05
N THR A 355 15.20 -7.25 -17.33
CA THR A 355 14.09 -6.83 -16.47
C THR A 355 13.31 -8.06 -16.00
N ILE A 356 12.57 -7.91 -14.90
CA ILE A 356 11.59 -8.87 -14.40
C ILE A 356 10.26 -8.17 -14.11
N GLU A 357 9.17 -8.84 -14.42
CA GLU A 357 7.81 -8.36 -14.17
C GLU A 357 6.86 -9.55 -14.07
N SER A 358 5.73 -9.38 -13.36
CA SER A 358 4.61 -10.33 -13.44
C SER A 358 3.52 -9.78 -14.37
N ARG A 359 3.27 -10.45 -15.50
CA ARG A 359 2.35 -9.99 -16.55
C ARG A 359 1.03 -10.74 -16.52
N GLY A 360 -0.08 -10.01 -16.43
CA GLY A 360 -1.40 -10.57 -16.76
C GLY A 360 -1.52 -10.78 -18.26
N ARG A 361 -2.03 -11.94 -18.69
CA ARG A 361 -2.26 -12.28 -20.12
C ARG A 361 -3.71 -12.66 -20.39
N GLY A 362 -4.64 -11.96 -19.75
CA GLY A 362 -6.07 -12.27 -19.81
C GLY A 362 -6.33 -13.69 -19.31
N GLN A 363 -6.99 -14.51 -20.14
CA GLN A 363 -7.29 -15.91 -19.83
C GLN A 363 -6.06 -16.84 -19.88
N LEU A 364 -4.96 -16.41 -20.51
CA LEU A 364 -3.70 -17.17 -20.47
C LEU A 364 -3.05 -17.03 -19.07
N PRO A 365 -2.21 -18.00 -18.65
CA PRO A 365 -1.62 -18.00 -17.31
C PRO A 365 -0.93 -16.69 -16.94
N GLY A 366 -0.15 -16.12 -17.87
CA GLY A 366 0.77 -15.02 -17.58
C GLY A 366 1.75 -15.39 -16.47
N GLY A 367 2.37 -14.39 -15.86
CA GLY A 367 3.18 -14.57 -14.66
C GLY A 367 4.53 -13.87 -14.71
N VAL A 368 5.43 -14.32 -13.83
CA VAL A 368 6.76 -13.73 -13.65
C VAL A 368 7.68 -14.14 -14.80
N GLU A 369 8.11 -13.16 -15.57
CA GLU A 369 8.93 -13.33 -16.76
C GLU A 369 10.19 -12.48 -16.66
N ILE A 370 11.32 -13.01 -17.13
CA ILE A 370 12.56 -12.26 -17.31
C ILE A 370 12.68 -11.90 -18.79
N VAL A 371 12.85 -10.61 -19.07
CA VAL A 371 12.85 -10.07 -20.45
C VAL A 371 14.05 -9.16 -20.66
N ASP A 372 14.62 -9.19 -21.86
CA ASP A 372 15.62 -8.21 -22.28
C ASP A 372 15.09 -6.77 -22.12
N THR A 373 15.90 -5.92 -21.51
CA THR A 373 15.52 -4.54 -21.14
C THR A 373 15.20 -3.69 -22.35
N LYS A 374 16.01 -3.81 -23.42
CA LYS A 374 15.81 -3.03 -24.64
C LYS A 374 14.52 -3.48 -25.34
N LYS A 375 14.32 -4.79 -25.50
CA LYS A 375 13.09 -5.35 -26.06
C LYS A 375 11.86 -4.93 -25.26
N ARG A 376 11.96 -4.91 -23.93
CA ARG A 376 10.82 -4.52 -23.10
C ARG A 376 10.50 -3.02 -23.23
N LEU A 377 11.52 -2.16 -23.28
CA LEU A 377 11.31 -0.74 -23.57
C LEU A 377 10.70 -0.52 -24.96
N GLU A 378 11.10 -1.28 -25.98
CA GLU A 378 10.48 -1.23 -27.31
C GLU A 378 8.98 -1.54 -27.24
N GLU A 379 8.56 -2.55 -26.47
CA GLU A 379 7.15 -2.84 -26.25
C GLU A 379 6.40 -1.70 -25.54
N ILE A 380 7.02 -1.07 -24.54
CA ILE A 380 6.43 0.05 -23.80
C ILE A 380 6.27 1.27 -24.72
N PHE A 381 7.29 1.61 -25.50
CA PHE A 381 7.32 2.76 -26.41
C PHE A 381 6.26 2.68 -27.52
N LYS A 382 5.77 1.49 -27.88
CA LYS A 382 4.64 1.34 -28.83
C LYS A 382 3.35 2.03 -28.35
N THR A 383 3.18 2.18 -27.04
CA THR A 383 1.91 2.65 -26.45
C THR A 383 2.06 3.83 -25.51
N ARG A 384 3.28 4.09 -24.99
CA ARG A 384 3.54 5.08 -23.94
C ARG A 384 4.79 5.90 -24.26
N LYS A 385 4.84 7.12 -23.71
CA LYS A 385 5.98 8.03 -23.80
C LYS A 385 6.66 8.21 -22.44
N PRO A 386 8.00 8.35 -22.40
CA PRO A 386 8.73 8.63 -21.16
C PRO A 386 8.44 10.06 -20.68
N VAL A 387 8.24 10.22 -19.37
CA VAL A 387 8.09 11.52 -18.70
C VAL A 387 8.86 11.54 -17.38
N ASP A 388 9.24 12.72 -16.89
CA ASP A 388 10.01 12.86 -15.64
C ASP A 388 9.09 12.85 -14.41
N ASP A 389 7.95 13.54 -14.52
CA ASP A 389 6.89 13.57 -13.53
C ASP A 389 5.58 13.03 -14.13
N TYR A 390 4.99 12.05 -13.44
CA TYR A 390 3.78 11.40 -13.92
C TYR A 390 2.56 12.33 -13.84
N TYR A 391 2.45 13.16 -12.81
CA TYR A 391 1.26 13.97 -12.54
C TYR A 391 1.32 15.35 -13.21
N ASP A 392 2.50 15.91 -13.42
CA ASP A 392 2.66 17.20 -14.11
C ASP A 392 2.56 17.06 -15.64
N SER A 393 2.76 15.84 -16.17
CA SER A 393 2.63 15.60 -17.60
C SER A 393 1.18 15.73 -18.08
N LYS A 394 0.98 16.54 -19.13
CA LYS A 394 -0.30 16.70 -19.86
C LYS A 394 -0.76 15.45 -20.61
N LEU A 395 0.09 14.42 -20.76
CA LEU A 395 -0.30 13.17 -21.43
C LEU A 395 -1.32 12.39 -20.59
N ALA A 396 -2.25 11.71 -21.25
CA ALA A 396 -3.19 10.80 -20.59
C ALA A 396 -2.44 9.68 -19.85
N ASN A 397 -2.95 9.22 -18.69
CA ASN A 397 -2.29 8.22 -17.84
C ASN A 397 -1.86 6.96 -18.59
N HIS A 398 -2.70 6.44 -19.49
CA HIS A 398 -2.41 5.24 -20.28
C HIS A 398 -1.36 5.44 -21.39
N LYS A 399 -0.88 6.67 -21.60
CA LYS A 399 0.11 7.06 -22.65
C LYS A 399 1.46 7.48 -22.09
N LYS A 400 1.70 7.36 -20.78
CA LYS A 400 2.96 7.79 -20.15
C LYS A 400 3.48 6.77 -19.15
N PHE A 401 4.79 6.81 -18.93
CA PHE A 401 5.47 6.07 -17.87
C PHE A 401 6.61 6.91 -17.30
N VAL A 402 6.99 6.63 -16.05
CA VAL A 402 8.12 7.23 -15.34
C VAL A 402 9.16 6.16 -15.02
N ILE A 403 10.38 6.58 -14.72
CA ILE A 403 11.36 5.73 -14.06
C ILE A 403 11.66 6.28 -12.67
N ARG A 404 11.67 5.36 -11.70
CA ARG A 404 11.94 5.61 -10.30
C ARG A 404 13.12 4.80 -9.84
N ARG A 405 14.15 5.50 -9.37
CA ARG A 405 15.34 4.91 -8.81
C ARG A 405 15.07 4.45 -7.38
N TRP A 406 15.32 3.18 -7.16
CA TRP A 406 15.43 2.61 -5.82
C TRP A 406 16.50 3.37 -5.03
N ILE A 407 16.20 3.63 -3.74
CA ILE A 407 16.92 4.49 -2.78
C ILE A 407 18.39 4.81 -3.11
#